data_AF-A0A961RDN1-F1
#
_entry.id   AF-A0A961RDN1-F1
#
_cell.length_a   1.000
_cell.length_b   1.000
_cell.length_c   1.000
_cell.angle_alpha   90.00
_cell.angle_beta   90.00
_cell.angle_gamma   90.00
#
_symmetry.space_group_name_H-M   'P 1'
#
loop_
_entity.id
_entity.type
_entity.pdbx_description
1 polymer ?
#
loop_
_entity_poly.entity_id
_entity_poly.type
_entity_poly.pdbx_seq_one_letter_code
_entity_poly.pdbx_strand_id
1 'polypeptide(L)' 'MRHPDHPFTLFIERTLAAPRSKVWRCWTEPELLEQWYCPRPWQARE' A
#
# COMPACT_ATOMS: atom_id res chain seq x y z
N MET A 1 -15.68 5.61 11.53
CA MET A 1 -15.33 6.11 10.18
C MET A 1 -16.56 5.97 9.30
N ARG A 2 -16.98 6.99 8.54
CA ARG A 2 -18.10 6.83 7.59
C ARG A 2 -17.54 6.25 6.30
N HIS A 3 -18.02 5.07 5.91
CA HIS A 3 -17.70 4.47 4.62
C HIS A 3 -18.69 4.98 3.56
N PRO A 4 -18.33 5.00 2.27
CA PRO A 4 -19.21 5.51 1.23
C PRO A 4 -20.44 4.61 1.06
N ASP A 5 -21.61 5.23 0.89
CA ASP A 5 -22.91 4.52 0.77
C ASP A 5 -23.14 3.90 -0.63
N HIS A 6 -22.11 3.89 -1.49
CA HIS A 6 -22.24 3.47 -2.88
C HIS A 6 -21.86 1.98 -3.06
N PRO A 7 -22.65 1.20 -3.85
CA PRO A 7 -22.54 -0.26 -3.93
C PRO A 7 -21.20 -0.79 -4.46
N PHE A 8 -20.41 0.05 -5.13
CA PHE A 8 -19.13 -0.34 -5.73
C PHE A 8 -17.91 0.32 -5.06
N THR A 9 -18.05 0.87 -3.87
CA THR A 9 -16.91 1.49 -3.18
C THR A 9 -16.14 0.49 -2.35
N LEU A 10 -14.84 0.36 -2.63
CA LEU A 10 -13.87 -0.35 -1.80
C LEU A 10 -13.14 0.66 -0.90
N PHE A 11 -13.19 0.42 0.41
CA PHE A 11 -12.45 1.20 1.41
C PHE A 11 -11.50 0.29 2.18
N ILE A 12 -10.23 0.70 2.31
CA ILE A 12 -9.20 -0.05 3.02
C ILE A 12 -8.53 0.90 4.03
N GLU A 13 -8.52 0.50 5.30
CA GLU A 13 -7.78 1.15 6.37
C GLU A 13 -6.90 0.13 7.09
N ARG A 14 -5.68 0.54 7.44
CA ARG A 14 -4.75 -0.28 8.21
C ARG A 14 -3.87 0.61 9.09
N THR A 15 -3.76 0.27 10.37
CA THR A 15 -2.78 0.85 11.28
C THR A 15 -1.49 0.06 11.21
N LEU A 16 -0.37 0.74 10.96
CA LEU A 16 0.97 0.15 10.92
C LEU A 16 1.79 0.67 12.10
N ALA A 17 2.45 -0.24 12.82
CA ALA A 17 3.38 0.09 13.90
C ALA A 17 4.73 0.57 13.32
N ALA A 18 4.70 1.65 12.54
CA ALA A 18 5.87 2.24 11.88
C ALA A 18 5.76 3.77 11.83
N PRO A 19 6.89 4.50 11.87
CA PRO A 19 6.91 5.93 11.63
C PRO A 19 6.32 6.30 10.27
N ARG A 20 5.60 7.43 10.19
CA ARG A 20 5.01 7.94 8.93
C ARG A 20 6.02 8.06 7.80
N SER A 21 7.25 8.48 8.09
CA SER A 21 8.31 8.58 7.09
C SER A 21 8.67 7.23 6.47
N LYS A 22 8.73 6.14 7.26
CA LYS A 22 8.99 4.80 6.73
C LYS A 22 7.84 4.29 5.88
N VAL A 23 6.60 4.56 6.30
CA VAL A 23 5.41 4.23 5.49
C VAL A 23 5.46 4.98 4.17
N TRP A 24 5.75 6.28 4.17
CA TRP A 24 5.87 7.02 2.91
C TRP A 24 6.92 6.42 1.98
N ARG A 25 8.13 6.16 2.48
CA ARG A 25 9.21 5.56 1.70
C ARG A 25 8.82 4.23 1.05
N CYS A 26 8.11 3.35 1.76
CA CYS A 26 7.72 2.04 1.21
C CYS A 26 6.74 2.11 0.03
N TRP A 27 6.09 3.26 -0.18
CA TRP A 27 5.19 3.53 -1.31
C TRP A 27 5.84 4.34 -2.43
N THR A 28 6.90 5.10 -2.14
CA THR A 28 7.50 6.03 -3.12
C THR A 28 8.88 5.64 -3.64
N GLU A 29 9.58 4.74 -2.95
CA GLU A 29 10.88 4.22 -3.40
C GLU A 29 10.66 2.89 -4.13
N PRO A 30 10.94 2.79 -5.45
CA PRO A 30 10.69 1.60 -6.26
C PRO A 30 11.28 0.31 -5.66
N GLU A 31 12.53 0.38 -5.21
CA GLU A 31 13.27 -0.73 -4.61
C GLU A 31 12.66 -1.26 -3.31
N LEU A 32 11.87 -0.42 -2.60
CA LEU A 32 11.13 -0.83 -1.41
C LEU A 32 9.74 -1.35 -1.78
N LEU A 33 9.08 -0.71 -2.76
CA LEU A 33 7.74 -1.11 -3.21
C LEU A 33 7.74 -2.54 -3.74
N GLU A 34 8.75 -2.92 -4.53
CA GLU A 34 8.91 -4.26 -5.09
C GLU A 34 8.93 -5.37 -4.02
N GLN A 35 9.40 -5.08 -2.81
CA GLN A 35 9.56 -6.11 -1.77
C GLN A 35 8.24 -6.60 -1.20
N TRP A 36 7.17 -5.81 -1.28
CA TRP A 36 5.91 -6.11 -0.59
C TRP A 36 4.68 -5.96 -1.50
N TYR A 37 4.72 -5.08 -2.49
CA TYR A 37 3.61 -4.86 -3.42
C TYR A 37 3.50 -5.98 -4.45
N CYS A 38 4.64 -6.51 -4.91
CA CYS A 38 4.70 -7.62 -5.85
C CYS A 38 5.23 -8.89 -5.15
N PRO A 39 4.37 -9.83 -4.75
CA PRO A 39 4.84 -11.05 -4.11
C PRO A 39 5.66 -11.89 -5.09
N ARG A 40 6.73 -12.51 -4.60
CA ARG A 40 7.55 -13.42 -5.43
C ARG A 40 6.66 -14.51 -6.07
N PRO A 41 6.90 -14.88 -7.34
CA PRO A 41 8.03 -14.48 -8.20
C PRO A 41 7.78 -13.23 -9.05
N TRP A 42 6.68 -12.51 -8.85
CA TRP A 42 6.27 -11.40 -9.70
C TRP A 42 7.13 -10.15 -9.44
N GLN A 43 7.33 -9.34 -10.48
CA GLN A 43 8.08 -8.09 -10.44
C GLN A 43 7.25 -6.97 -11.07
N ALA A 44 7.26 -5.78 -10.46
CA ALA A 44 6.75 -4.59 -11.10
C ALA A 44 7.82 -4.09 -12.08
N ARG A 45 7.50 -4.05 -13.37
CA ARG A 45 8.39 -3.51 -14.42
C ARG A 45 7.79 -2.21 -14.94
N GLU A 46 8.65 -1.27 -15.33
CA GLU A 46 8.25 -0.10 -16.12
C GLU A 46 7.74 -0.50 -17.51
#